data_AF-A0A7X1IVE3-F1
#
_entry.id   AF-A0A7X1IVE3-F1
#
_cell.length_a   1.000
_cell.length_b   1.000
_cell.length_c   1.000
_cell.angle_alpha   90.00
_cell.angle_beta   90.00
_cell.angle_gamma   90.00
#
_symmetry.space_group_name_H-M   'P 1'
#
loop_
_entity.id
_entity.type
_entity.pdbx_description
1 polymer ?
#
loop_
_entity_poly.entity_id
_entity_poly.type
_entity_poly.pdbx_seq_one_letter_code
_entity_poly.pdbx_strand_id
1 'polypeptide(L)'
;MAGDDGVRAVEAKSALSAVRAAIDQLSDEQREVLLLVCIEDLSYADAAELLGIPIGTVMSRLARARVTLAAKTGIKPLLSRSSALKGKHNDGN
;
A
#
# COMPACT_ATOMS: atom_id res chain seq x y z
N MET A 1 -25.85 14.38 -24.79
CA MET A 1 -24.63 14.21 -23.98
C MET A 1 -25.04 13.76 -22.58
N ALA A 2 -25.21 12.44 -22.37
CA ALA A 2 -25.70 11.86 -21.11
C ALA A 2 -25.22 10.40 -20.92
N GLY A 3 -24.10 10.02 -21.55
CA GLY A 3 -23.57 8.65 -21.55
C GLY A 3 -22.27 8.44 -20.78
N ASP A 4 -21.66 9.50 -20.25
CA ASP A 4 -20.32 9.46 -19.64
C ASP A 4 -20.37 9.05 -18.15
N ASP A 5 -21.37 9.49 -17.40
CA ASP A 5 -21.46 9.28 -15.94
C ASP A 5 -21.66 7.81 -15.56
N GLY A 6 -22.39 7.05 -16.38
CA GLY A 6 -22.62 5.62 -16.16
C GLY A 6 -21.37 4.76 -16.41
N VAL A 7 -20.57 5.14 -17.41
CA VAL A 7 -19.32 4.43 -17.74
C VAL A 7 -18.30 4.63 -16.63
N ARG A 8 -18.14 5.87 -16.15
CA ARG A 8 -17.18 6.20 -15.07
C ARG A 8 -17.54 5.52 -13.74
N ALA A 9 -18.82 5.42 -13.40
CA ALA A 9 -19.27 4.72 -12.19
C ALA A 9 -19.01 3.20 -12.25
N VAL A 10 -19.19 2.58 -13.42
CA VAL A 10 -18.91 1.16 -13.64
C VAL A 10 -17.39 0.88 -13.62
N GLU A 11 -16.59 1.77 -14.19
CA GLU A 11 -15.12 1.69 -14.14
C GLU A 11 -14.59 1.83 -12.72
N ALA A 12 -15.07 2.81 -11.95
CA ALA A 12 -14.67 3.01 -10.55
C ALA A 12 -15.02 1.79 -9.68
N LYS A 13 -16.20 1.20 -9.89
CA LYS A 13 -16.64 -0.01 -9.18
C LYS A 13 -15.77 -1.23 -9.54
N SER A 14 -15.38 -1.33 -10.81
CA SER A 14 -14.49 -2.40 -11.30
C SER A 14 -13.07 -2.26 -10.75
N ALA A 15 -12.53 -1.04 -10.70
CA ALA A 15 -11.22 -0.75 -10.13
C ALA A 15 -11.16 -1.08 -8.63
N LEU A 16 -12.19 -0.71 -7.86
CA LEU A 16 -12.27 -1.04 -6.43
C LEU A 16 -12.32 -2.57 -6.21
N SER A 17 -13.08 -3.28 -7.04
CA SER A 17 -13.13 -4.75 -6.97
C SER A 17 -11.78 -5.40 -7.28
N ALA A 18 -11.03 -4.87 -8.25
CA ALA A 18 -9.69 -5.36 -8.59
C ALA A 18 -8.68 -5.11 -7.45
N VAL A 19 -8.74 -3.93 -6.82
CA VAL A 19 -7.92 -3.60 -5.64
C VAL A 19 -8.24 -4.54 -4.48
N ARG A 20 -9.53 -4.77 -4.20
CA ARG A 20 -9.95 -5.67 -3.13
C ARG A 20 -9.43 -7.09 -3.35
N ALA A 21 -9.63 -7.62 -4.56
CA ALA A 21 -9.13 -8.95 -4.93
C ALA A 21 -7.60 -9.05 -4.85
N ALA A 22 -6.88 -7.96 -5.12
CA ALA A 22 -5.43 -7.92 -4.99
C ALA A 22 -4.96 -7.94 -3.53
N ILE A 23 -5.65 -7.20 -2.64
CA ILE A 23 -5.40 -7.21 -1.18
C ILE A 23 -5.71 -8.60 -0.60
N ASP A 24 -6.74 -9.28 -1.10
CA ASP A 24 -7.10 -10.65 -0.69
C ASP A 24 -6.09 -11.73 -1.11
N GLN A 25 -5.11 -11.41 -1.96
CA GLN A 25 -3.99 -12.30 -2.29
C GLN A 25 -2.70 -12.00 -1.53
N LEU A 26 -2.67 -10.93 -0.74
CA LEU A 26 -1.55 -10.65 0.14
C LEU A 26 -1.54 -11.68 1.28
N SER A 27 -0.34 -12.14 1.64
CA SER A 27 -0.19 -12.87 2.91
C SER A 27 -0.51 -11.92 4.07
N ASP A 28 -0.91 -12.49 5.21
CA ASP A 28 -1.27 -11.69 6.39
C ASP A 28 -0.15 -10.72 6.77
N GLU A 29 1.11 -11.15 6.69
CA GLU A 29 2.26 -10.31 7.00
C GLU A 29 2.49 -9.18 5.99
N GLN A 30 2.14 -9.40 4.72
CA GLN A 30 2.24 -8.37 3.69
C GLN A 30 1.13 -7.32 3.84
N ARG A 31 -0.08 -7.79 4.14
CA ARG A 31 -1.25 -6.96 4.38
C ARG A 31 -1.04 -6.09 5.61
N GLU A 32 -0.59 -6.68 6.71
CA GLU A 32 -0.36 -5.99 7.98
C GLU A 32 0.62 -4.82 7.83
N VAL A 33 1.78 -5.06 7.22
CA VAL A 33 2.76 -3.99 6.96
C VAL A 33 2.20 -2.91 6.01
N LEU A 34 1.44 -3.32 5.00
CA LEU A 34 0.81 -2.38 4.07
C LEU A 34 -0.21 -1.47 4.78
N LEU A 35 -1.04 -2.01 5.66
CA LEU A 35 -2.01 -1.22 6.44
C LEU A 35 -1.32 -0.23 7.37
N LEU A 36 -0.32 -0.68 8.13
CA LEU A 36 0.42 0.18 9.05
C LEU A 36 1.06 1.38 8.34
N VAL A 37 1.61 1.17 7.14
CA VAL A 37 2.27 2.25 6.40
C VAL A 37 1.29 3.11 5.60
N CYS A 38 0.28 2.51 4.95
CA CYS A 38 -0.59 3.24 4.02
C CYS A 38 -1.85 3.81 4.67
N ILE A 39 -2.30 3.24 5.78
CA ILE A 39 -3.51 3.66 6.49
C ILE A 39 -3.16 4.39 7.78
N GLU A 40 -2.27 3.79 8.59
CA GLU A 40 -1.84 4.38 9.86
C GLU A 40 -0.68 5.40 9.69
N ASP A 41 -0.20 5.60 8.46
CA ASP A 41 0.88 6.53 8.09
C ASP A 41 2.17 6.36 8.94
N LEU A 42 2.41 5.13 9.43
CA LEU A 42 3.61 4.81 10.20
C LEU A 42 4.85 4.81 9.32
N SER A 43 5.97 5.27 9.89
CA SER A 43 7.26 5.09 9.24
C SER A 43 7.64 3.61 9.19
N TYR A 44 8.56 3.25 8.28
CA TYR A 44 9.07 1.87 8.23
C TYR A 44 9.76 1.44 9.53
N ALA A 45 10.31 2.38 10.29
CA ALA A 45 10.95 2.11 11.57
C ALA A 45 9.90 1.81 12.66
N ASP A 46 8.85 2.63 12.75
CA ASP A 46 7.77 2.43 13.73
C ASP A 46 7.00 1.13 13.44
N ALA A 47 6.75 0.84 12.16
CA ALA A 47 6.14 -0.43 11.76
C ALA A 47 7.04 -1.64 12.08
N ALA A 48 8.36 -1.49 11.97
CA ALA A 48 9.32 -2.54 12.33
C ALA A 48 9.32 -2.80 13.84
N GLU A 49 9.30 -1.73 14.65
CA GLU A 49 9.24 -1.80 16.10
C GLU A 49 7.91 -2.42 16.59
N LEU A 50 6.79 -1.93 16.06
CA LEU A 50 5.45 -2.41 16.43
C LEU A 50 5.25 -3.90 16.10
N LEU A 51 5.81 -4.36 14.99
CA LEU A 51 5.73 -5.77 14.57
C LEU A 51 6.85 -6.65 15.14
N GLY A 52 7.85 -6.08 15.81
CA GLY A 52 9.01 -6.81 16.32
C GLY A 52 9.85 -7.48 15.23
N ILE A 53 9.92 -6.91 14.02
CA ILE A 53 10.65 -7.46 12.87
C ILE A 53 11.71 -6.48 12.35
N PRO A 54 12.76 -6.95 11.66
CA PRO A 54 13.75 -6.05 11.05
C PRO A 54 13.14 -5.11 10.02
N ILE A 55 13.63 -3.87 9.93
CA ILE A 55 13.20 -2.88 8.92
C ILE A 55 13.39 -3.38 7.48
N GLY A 56 14.42 -4.20 7.22
CA GLY A 56 14.60 -4.86 5.93
C GLY A 56 13.48 -5.86 5.59
N THR A 57 12.89 -6.49 6.61
CA THR A 57 11.71 -7.36 6.47
C THR A 57 10.48 -6.54 6.14
N VAL A 58 10.27 -5.39 6.80
CA VAL A 58 9.21 -4.43 6.44
C VAL A 58 9.32 -4.00 4.98
N MET A 59 10.50 -3.56 4.54
CA MET A 59 10.74 -3.13 3.16
C MET A 59 10.48 -4.24 2.14
N SER A 60 10.94 -5.46 2.41
CA SER A 60 10.74 -6.61 1.51
C SER A 60 9.28 -7.07 1.46
N ARG A 61 8.56 -7.06 2.59
CA ARG A 61 7.11 -7.34 2.64
C ARG A 61 6.32 -6.30 1.83
N LEU A 62 6.61 -5.01 2.00
CA LEU A 62 5.99 -3.94 1.20
C LEU A 62 6.32 -4.03 -0.29
N ALA A 63 7.56 -4.37 -0.64
CA ALA A 63 7.93 -4.54 -2.05
C ALA A 63 7.10 -5.65 -2.70
N ARG A 64 6.97 -6.81 -2.02
CA ARG A 64 6.15 -7.93 -2.50
C ARG A 64 4.67 -7.57 -2.56
N ALA A 65 4.15 -6.89 -1.54
CA ALA A 65 2.76 -6.43 -1.53
C ALA A 65 2.45 -5.53 -2.73
N ARG A 66 3.32 -4.56 -3.01
CA ARG A 66 3.19 -3.65 -4.16
C ARG A 66 3.25 -4.38 -5.50
N VAL A 67 4.09 -5.40 -5.64
CA VAL A 67 4.14 -6.25 -6.85
C VAL A 67 2.83 -6.99 -7.05
N THR A 68 2.28 -7.60 -5.99
CA THR A 68 0.98 -8.30 -6.05
C THR A 68 -0.15 -7.34 -6.43
N LEU A 69 -0.19 -6.15 -5.82
CA LEU A 69 -1.18 -5.12 -6.14
C LEU A 69 -1.06 -4.65 -7.60
N ALA A 70 0.15 -4.37 -8.07
CA ALA A 70 0.39 -3.93 -9.45
C ALA A 70 -0.03 -5.00 -10.48
N ALA A 71 0.30 -6.26 -10.22
CA ALA A 71 -0.02 -7.37 -11.13
C ALA A 71 -1.54 -7.57 -11.31
N LYS A 72 -2.35 -7.24 -10.30
CA LYS A 72 -3.79 -7.51 -10.28
C LYS A 72 -4.65 -6.30 -10.62
N THR A 73 -4.17 -5.10 -10.32
CA THR A 73 -4.92 -3.86 -10.57
C THR A 73 -4.55 -3.21 -11.89
N GLY A 74 -3.43 -3.60 -12.51
CA GLY A 74 -2.88 -2.90 -13.68
C GLY A 74 -2.32 -1.51 -13.34
N ILE A 75 -2.37 -1.11 -12.07
CA ILE A 75 -1.81 0.15 -11.59
C ILE A 75 -0.30 -0.03 -11.56
N LYS A 76 0.38 0.64 -12.49
CA LYS A 76 1.84 0.66 -12.51
C LYS A 76 2.32 1.28 -11.19
N PRO A 77 3.22 0.63 -10.45
CA PRO A 77 3.74 1.23 -9.24
C PRO A 77 4.39 2.54 -9.65
N LEU A 78 3.91 3.64 -9.07
CA LEU A 78 4.62 4.90 -9.12
C LEU A 78 5.88 4.70 -8.28
N LEU A 79 6.91 4.13 -8.89
CA LEU A 79 8.27 4.20 -8.40
C LEU A 79 8.75 5.65 -8.54
N SER A 80 8.13 6.54 -7.76
CA SER A 80 8.71 7.84 -7.47
C SER A 80 9.89 7.57 -6.55
N ARG A 81 11.08 7.82 -7.06
CA ARG A 81 12.30 7.94 -6.28
C ARG A 81 12.09 9.10 -5.32
N SER A 82 11.67 8.79 -4.10
CA SER A 82 11.54 9.75 -3.03
C SER A 82 11.92 9.04 -1.74
N SER A 83 13.13 9.15 -1.17
CA SER A 83 13.62 10.35 -0.50
C SER A 83 12.61 11.07 0.42
N ALA A 84 11.41 10.51 0.67
CA ALA A 84 10.30 11.20 1.32
C ALA A 84 9.90 10.68 2.72
N LEU A 85 10.69 9.82 3.36
CA LEU A 85 10.51 9.54 4.80
C LEU A 85 11.86 9.65 5.50
N LYS A 86 12.34 10.89 5.51
CA LYS A 86 13.18 11.42 6.58
C LYS A 86 12.48 11.09 7.89
N GLY A 87 13.19 10.40 8.78
CA GLY A 87 12.72 10.16 10.14
C GLY A 87 12.24 11.47 10.75
N LYS A 88 10.93 11.58 10.99
CA LYS A 88 10.44 12.43 12.07
C LYS A 88 10.33 11.52 13.28
N HIS A 89 11.48 11.23 13.90
CA HIS A 89 11.49 11.01 15.35
C HIS A 89 10.87 12.28 15.94
N ASN A 90 9.62 12.18 16.40
CA ASN A 90 9.01 13.21 17.22
C ASN A 90 9.28 12.84 18.67
N ASP A 91 10.54 13.01 19.10
CA ASP A 91 10.87 13.11 20.51
C ASP A 91 10.27 14.42 21.02
N GLY A 92 9.10 14.36 21.65
CA GLY A 92 8.44 15.57 22.12
C GLY A 92 7.04 15.35 22.67
N ASN A 93 6.94 14.68 23.82
CA ASN A 93 6.28 15.18 25.04
C ASN A 93 6.50 14.22 26.21
#